data_AF-A0A5M5C079-F1
#
_entry.id   AF-A0A5M5C079-F1
#
_cell.length_a   1.000
_cell.length_b   1.000
_cell.length_c   1.000
_cell.angle_alpha   90.00
_cell.angle_beta   90.00
_cell.angle_gamma   90.00
#
_symmetry.space_group_name_H-M   'P 1'
#
loop_
_entity.id
_entity.type
_entity.pdbx_description
1 polymer ?
#
loop_
_entity_poly.entity_id
_entity_poly.type
_entity_poly.pdbx_seq_one_letter_code
_entity_poly.pdbx_strand_id
1 'polypeptide(L)'
;MEEMIKNPYALFAENQETYEEAVKKSTDESQSFQRTKHFRMDSAGTYTVRILPLAPAEQPDGSYKLERKGYEYPVKTQVLKLDNPRPTGKKDKQFFVNICHSSYAGLSVDLIDTYLQVAENKYGSDEKLMKKIKGSGFDGGLKWNSQRAMYILDLDNREEGIHLLILSYSQYKDLEDRKLAIWKKLLEKNPKCLCPISSLEDAFPVEITRKEENKKTTYTFNIDTISGAEPLS
;
A
#
# COMPACT_ATOMS: atom_id res chain seq x y z
N MET A 1 -17.50 -60.28 -10.04
CA MET A 1 -16.85 -59.05 -10.54
C MET A 1 -15.80 -58.73 -9.49
N GLU A 2 -14.61 -59.29 -9.64
CA GLU A 2 -13.54 -59.12 -8.64
C GLU A 2 -13.02 -57.69 -8.73
N GLU A 3 -13.08 -56.97 -7.60
CA GLU A 3 -12.37 -55.71 -7.43
C GLU A 3 -10.87 -55.99 -7.59
N MET A 4 -10.30 -55.60 -8.73
CA MET A 4 -8.86 -55.52 -8.88
C MET A 4 -8.35 -54.54 -7.83
N ILE A 5 -7.79 -55.07 -6.75
CA ILE A 5 -6.98 -54.31 -5.80
C ILE A 5 -5.89 -53.64 -6.65
N LYS A 6 -6.03 -52.33 -6.90
CA LYS A 6 -4.99 -51.55 -7.55
C LYS A 6 -3.72 -51.78 -6.74
N ASN A 7 -2.73 -52.40 -7.37
CA ASN A 7 -1.42 -52.61 -6.76
C ASN A 7 -0.95 -51.26 -6.20
N PRO A 8 -0.60 -51.17 -4.91
CA PRO A 8 -0.14 -49.92 -4.29
C PRO A 8 0.93 -49.23 -5.13
N TYR A 9 1.82 -50.00 -5.76
CA TYR A 9 2.86 -49.48 -6.66
C TYR A 9 2.30 -48.75 -7.89
N ALA A 10 1.22 -49.24 -8.49
CA ALA A 10 0.56 -48.58 -9.62
C ALA A 10 -0.12 -47.27 -9.17
N LEU A 11 -0.69 -47.26 -7.96
CA LEU A 11 -1.24 -46.05 -7.37
C LEU A 11 -0.15 -45.00 -7.10
N PHE A 12 1.01 -45.41 -6.58
CA PHE A 12 2.14 -44.50 -6.38
C PHE A 12 2.76 -44.02 -7.69
N ALA A 13 2.85 -44.87 -8.72
CA ALA A 13 3.35 -44.50 -10.03
C ALA A 13 2.44 -43.51 -10.76
N GLU A 14 1.12 -43.68 -10.66
CA GLU A 14 0.11 -42.75 -11.22
C GLU A 14 0.12 -41.37 -10.55
N ASN A 15 0.64 -41.25 -9.32
CA ASN A 15 0.69 -40.00 -8.55
C ASN A 15 2.11 -39.42 -8.42
N GLN A 16 3.04 -39.83 -9.29
CA GLN A 16 4.38 -39.22 -9.30
C GLN A 16 4.30 -37.80 -9.85
N GLU A 17 4.77 -36.85 -9.03
CA GLU A 17 4.90 -35.45 -9.41
C GLU A 17 5.79 -35.33 -10.66
N THR A 18 5.25 -34.71 -11.71
CA THR A 18 6.01 -34.39 -12.93
C THR A 18 6.91 -33.17 -12.71
N TYR A 19 7.89 -32.97 -13.60
CA TYR A 19 8.75 -31.79 -13.53
C TYR A 19 7.95 -30.49 -13.67
N GLU A 20 6.97 -30.44 -14.59
CA GLU A 20 6.11 -29.27 -14.76
C GLU A 20 5.24 -28.99 -13.52
N GLU A 21 4.71 -30.04 -12.86
CA GLU A 21 3.95 -29.90 -11.62
C GLU A 21 4.84 -29.45 -10.46
N ALA A 22 6.07 -29.95 -10.35
CA ALA A 22 7.04 -29.51 -9.35
C ALA A 22 7.44 -28.03 -9.55
N VAL A 23 7.66 -27.59 -10.78
CA VAL A 23 7.94 -26.19 -11.12
C VAL A 23 6.74 -25.29 -10.82
N LYS A 24 5.54 -25.73 -11.21
CA LYS A 24 4.29 -25.00 -10.96
C LYS A 24 4.02 -24.89 -9.45
N LYS A 25 4.11 -25.99 -8.72
CA LYS A 25 3.99 -26.02 -7.26
C LYS A 25 5.04 -25.16 -6.58
N SER A 26 6.30 -25.20 -7.00
CA SER A 26 7.35 -24.31 -6.47
C SER A 26 7.03 -22.83 -6.73
N THR A 27 6.46 -22.51 -7.89
CA THR A 27 6.02 -21.15 -8.24
C THR A 27 4.81 -20.73 -7.39
N ASP A 28 3.81 -21.59 -7.27
CA ASP A 28 2.57 -21.35 -6.52
C ASP A 28 2.84 -21.24 -5.00
N GLU A 29 3.70 -22.11 -4.46
CA GLU A 29 4.18 -22.04 -3.08
C GLU A 29 5.00 -20.76 -2.83
N SER A 30 5.77 -20.30 -3.83
CA SER A 30 6.48 -19.01 -3.76
C SER A 30 5.53 -17.81 -3.83
N GLN A 31 4.39 -17.91 -4.51
CA GLN A 31 3.36 -16.87 -4.55
C GLN A 31 2.68 -16.66 -3.19
N SER A 32 2.51 -17.71 -2.38
CA SER A 32 1.93 -17.60 -1.03
C SER A 32 2.74 -16.67 -0.11
N PHE A 33 4.03 -16.47 -0.41
CA PHE A 33 4.94 -15.57 0.31
C PHE A 33 5.18 -14.23 -0.41
N GLN A 34 4.61 -14.01 -1.60
CA GLN A 34 4.79 -12.75 -2.32
C GLN A 34 4.02 -11.64 -1.62
N ARG A 35 4.76 -10.87 -0.81
CA ARG A 35 4.33 -9.54 -0.36
C ARG A 35 3.92 -8.75 -1.60
N THR A 36 2.73 -8.14 -1.58
CA THR A 36 2.28 -7.24 -2.64
C THR A 36 3.41 -6.27 -2.98
N LYS A 37 3.83 -6.28 -4.25
CA LYS A 37 4.89 -5.43 -4.76
C LYS A 37 4.50 -3.97 -4.54
N HIS A 38 5.42 -3.14 -4.08
CA HIS A 38 5.16 -1.71 -3.94
C HIS A 38 5.37 -1.02 -5.28
N PHE A 39 4.42 -0.20 -5.69
CA PHE A 39 4.57 0.65 -6.87
C PHE A 39 5.63 1.72 -6.60
N ARG A 40 6.61 1.85 -7.49
CA ARG A 40 7.70 2.83 -7.36
C ARG A 40 7.78 3.71 -8.60
N MET A 41 7.94 5.00 -8.37
CA MET A 41 8.15 6.01 -9.40
C MET A 41 9.63 6.38 -9.42
N ASP A 42 10.46 5.50 -9.98
CA ASP A 42 11.92 5.62 -9.89
C ASP A 42 12.49 6.72 -10.79
N SER A 43 11.86 6.99 -11.94
CA SER A 43 12.28 8.01 -12.91
C SER A 43 11.28 9.17 -13.00
N ALA A 44 11.71 10.30 -13.58
CA ALA A 44 10.79 11.41 -13.84
C ALA A 44 9.91 11.05 -15.03
N GLY A 45 8.62 11.36 -14.96
CA GLY A 45 7.66 10.93 -15.96
C GLY A 45 6.23 10.95 -15.43
N THR A 46 5.29 10.60 -16.31
CA THR A 46 3.90 10.35 -15.96
C THR A 46 3.67 8.86 -15.92
N TYR A 47 3.08 8.39 -14.83
CA TYR A 47 2.72 7.00 -14.59
C TYR A 47 1.21 6.90 -14.59
N THR A 48 0.66 5.97 -15.38
CA THR A 48 -0.78 5.82 -15.50
C THR A 48 -1.23 4.60 -14.72
N VAL A 49 -2.09 4.81 -13.72
CA VAL A 49 -2.49 3.75 -12.80
C VAL A 49 -4.00 3.64 -12.70
N ARG A 50 -4.47 2.42 -12.44
CA ARG A 50 -5.86 2.14 -12.12
C ARG A 50 -6.02 1.83 -10.64
N ILE A 51 -6.67 2.73 -9.90
CA ILE A 51 -6.87 2.56 -8.45
C ILE A 51 -7.99 1.57 -8.18
N LEU A 52 -7.73 0.54 -7.38
CA LEU A 52 -8.69 -0.50 -7.07
C LEU A 52 -9.57 -0.11 -5.86
N PRO A 53 -10.85 -0.52 -5.83
CA PRO A 53 -11.64 -0.41 -4.61
C PRO A 53 -11.05 -1.31 -3.52
N LEU A 54 -11.38 -1.02 -2.26
CA LEU A 54 -11.05 -1.92 -1.17
C LEU A 54 -11.75 -3.27 -1.38
N ALA A 55 -10.98 -4.35 -1.27
CA ALA A 55 -11.53 -5.69 -1.28
C ALA A 55 -12.24 -5.96 0.06
N PRO A 56 -13.42 -6.62 0.04
CA PRO A 56 -14.04 -7.08 1.26
C PRO A 56 -13.17 -8.14 1.94
N ALA A 57 -13.16 -8.16 3.28
CA ALA A 57 -12.51 -9.20 4.06
C ALA A 57 -13.51 -10.30 4.41
N GLU A 58 -13.10 -11.55 4.21
CA GLU A 58 -13.85 -12.71 4.67
C GLU A 58 -13.88 -12.72 6.20
N GLN A 59 -15.08 -12.92 6.75
CA GLN A 59 -15.35 -12.98 8.16
C GLN A 59 -15.28 -14.45 8.63
N PRO A 60 -15.12 -14.71 9.94
CA PRO A 60 -15.08 -16.08 10.47
C PRO A 60 -16.32 -16.94 10.16
N ASP A 61 -17.46 -16.32 9.82
CA ASP A 61 -18.70 -16.98 9.43
C ASP A 61 -18.83 -17.24 7.92
N GLY A 62 -17.78 -16.95 7.13
CA GLY A 62 -17.76 -17.08 5.67
C GLY A 62 -18.46 -15.94 4.91
N SER A 63 -18.98 -14.93 5.62
CA SER A 63 -19.50 -13.71 4.99
C SER A 63 -18.37 -12.76 4.58
N TYR A 64 -18.62 -11.88 3.60
CA TYR A 64 -17.65 -10.88 3.17
C TYR A 64 -18.09 -9.49 3.63
N LYS A 65 -17.22 -8.78 4.34
CA LYS A 65 -17.51 -7.44 4.87
C LYS A 65 -16.43 -6.44 4.51
N LEU A 66 -16.86 -5.27 4.06
CA LEU A 66 -15.99 -4.10 3.95
C LEU A 66 -15.94 -3.40 5.32
N GLU A 67 -14.78 -3.44 5.98
CA GLU A 67 -14.56 -2.67 7.21
C GLU A 67 -14.63 -1.16 6.96
N ARG A 68 -14.25 -0.73 5.75
CA ARG A 68 -14.24 0.65 5.29
C ARG A 68 -14.68 0.72 3.83
N LYS A 69 -15.50 1.70 3.49
CA LYS A 69 -15.79 2.05 2.10
C LYS A 69 -14.69 2.95 1.56
N GLY A 70 -14.30 2.73 0.30
CA GLY A 70 -13.33 3.56 -0.40
C GLY A 70 -12.33 2.72 -1.18
N TYR A 71 -11.14 3.27 -1.34
CA TYR A 71 -10.04 2.69 -2.12
C TYR A 71 -8.70 2.73 -1.37
N GLU A 72 -8.69 3.25 -0.14
CA GLU A 72 -7.45 3.49 0.61
C GLU A 72 -7.60 3.14 2.09
N TYR A 73 -6.46 2.81 2.70
CA TYR A 73 -6.28 2.70 4.13
C TYR A 73 -5.33 3.77 4.70
N PRO A 74 -5.74 4.45 5.78
CA PRO A 74 -4.87 5.36 6.49
C PRO A 74 -3.81 4.58 7.28
N VAL A 75 -2.54 4.85 7.00
CA VAL A 75 -1.41 4.21 7.68
C VAL A 75 -0.56 5.27 8.40
N LYS A 76 -0.22 4.99 9.66
CA LYS A 76 0.76 5.73 10.46
C LYS A 76 2.09 5.00 10.40
N THR A 77 3.09 5.65 9.82
CA THR A 77 4.42 5.07 9.64
C THR A 77 5.51 6.04 10.07
N GLN A 78 6.70 5.51 10.35
CA GLN A 78 7.89 6.31 10.58
C GLN A 78 9.11 5.58 10.01
N VAL A 79 10.07 6.33 9.49
CA VAL A 79 11.35 5.78 9.05
C VAL A 79 12.32 5.91 10.21
N LEU A 80 12.84 4.79 10.70
CA LEU A 80 13.94 4.77 11.64
C LEU A 80 15.26 4.60 10.88
N LYS A 81 16.24 5.42 11.25
CA LYS A 81 17.63 5.23 10.87
C LYS A 81 18.31 4.45 12.00
N LEU A 82 18.84 3.28 11.67
CA LEU A 82 19.52 2.40 12.60
C LEU A 82 20.99 2.23 12.18
N ASP A 83 21.89 2.26 13.14
CA ASP A 83 23.31 1.98 12.93
C ASP A 83 23.59 0.54 13.38
N ASN A 84 24.03 -0.31 12.46
CA ASN A 84 24.48 -1.66 12.77
C ASN A 84 25.99 -1.63 13.05
N PRO A 85 26.42 -1.80 14.31
CA PRO A 85 27.83 -1.76 14.66
C PRO A 85 28.56 -2.95 14.05
N ARG A 86 29.64 -2.69 13.29
CA ARG A 86 30.45 -3.77 12.72
C ARG A 86 31.54 -4.18 13.73
N PRO A 87 31.69 -5.48 14.03
CA PRO A 87 32.73 -5.95 14.96
C PRO A 87 34.17 -5.56 14.55
N THR A 88 34.43 -5.38 13.25
CA THR A 88 35.81 -5.24 12.71
C THR A 88 35.98 -4.11 11.66
N GLY A 89 35.05 -3.16 11.57
CA GLY A 89 35.08 -2.09 10.55
C GLY A 89 35.19 -0.66 11.11
N LYS A 90 35.80 0.26 10.36
CA LYS A 90 35.98 1.68 10.78
C LYS A 90 34.68 2.52 10.83
N LYS A 91 33.54 2.03 10.32
CA LYS A 91 32.24 2.72 10.35
C LYS A 91 31.06 1.74 10.42
N ASP A 92 30.07 2.10 11.25
CA ASP A 92 28.81 1.37 11.39
C ASP A 92 28.04 1.34 10.07
N LYS A 93 27.32 0.25 9.82
CA LYS A 93 26.46 0.13 8.64
C LYS A 93 25.11 0.76 8.97
N GLN A 94 24.82 1.91 8.37
CA GLN A 94 23.50 2.54 8.51
C GLN A 94 22.48 1.78 7.66
N PHE A 95 21.28 1.57 8.19
CA PHE A 95 20.15 1.05 7.45
C PHE A 95 18.86 1.73 7.91
N PHE A 96 17.85 1.73 7.04
CA PHE A 96 16.58 2.38 7.28
C PHE A 96 15.48 1.33 7.38
N VAL A 97 14.61 1.49 8.36
CA VAL A 97 13.47 0.59 8.58
C VAL A 97 12.21 1.43 8.67
N ASN A 98 11.20 1.08 7.88
CA ASN A 98 9.85 1.62 8.06
C ASN A 98 9.16 0.85 9.18
N ILE A 99 8.78 1.56 10.22
CA ILE A 99 7.94 1.04 11.31
C ILE A 99 6.52 1.56 11.16
N CYS A 100 5.57 0.82 11.69
CA CYS A 100 4.17 1.22 11.77
C CYS A 100 3.75 1.40 13.23
N HIS A 101 2.65 2.12 13.44
CA HIS A 101 2.06 2.29 14.76
C HIS A 101 1.67 0.93 15.37
N SER A 102 1.98 0.72 16.65
CA SER A 102 1.84 -0.59 17.31
C SER A 102 0.40 -1.14 17.30
N SER A 103 -0.61 -0.25 17.23
CA SER A 103 -2.02 -0.65 17.14
C SER A 103 -2.33 -1.51 15.92
N TYR A 104 -1.57 -1.41 14.83
CA TYR A 104 -1.75 -2.27 13.66
C TYR A 104 -1.35 -3.72 13.93
N ALA A 105 -0.51 -3.96 14.95
CA ALA A 105 -0.17 -5.29 15.45
C ALA A 105 -1.08 -5.75 16.59
N GLY A 106 -2.20 -5.05 16.84
CA GLY A 106 -3.14 -5.37 17.93
C GLY A 106 -2.65 -4.95 19.32
N LEU A 107 -1.57 -4.15 19.40
CA LEU A 107 -1.06 -3.65 20.68
C LEU A 107 -1.82 -2.39 21.10
N SER A 108 -2.26 -2.34 22.36
CA SER A 108 -3.02 -1.21 22.90
C SER A 108 -2.16 0.02 23.23
N VAL A 109 -0.84 -0.14 23.30
CA VAL A 109 0.11 0.90 23.70
C VAL A 109 1.16 1.06 22.61
N ASP A 110 1.39 2.30 22.20
CA ASP A 110 2.48 2.68 21.30
C ASP A 110 3.56 3.45 22.08
N LEU A 111 4.82 3.05 21.94
CA LEU A 111 5.93 3.62 22.70
C LEU A 111 6.17 5.09 22.35
N ILE A 112 5.97 5.49 21.10
CA ILE A 112 6.19 6.86 20.65
C ILE A 112 5.07 7.75 21.18
N ASP A 113 3.82 7.31 21.05
CA ASP A 113 2.68 8.05 21.57
C ASP A 113 2.77 8.18 23.10
N THR A 114 3.15 7.10 23.79
CA THR A 114 3.39 7.11 25.25
C THR A 114 4.50 8.08 25.64
N TYR A 115 5.62 8.07 24.92
CA TYR A 115 6.73 8.99 25.19
C TYR A 115 6.30 10.45 25.00
N LEU A 116 5.60 10.76 23.90
CA LEU A 116 5.09 12.09 23.63
C LEU A 116 4.14 12.56 24.74
N GLN A 117 3.24 11.69 25.21
CA GLN A 117 2.32 11.99 26.30
C GLN A 117 3.07 12.27 27.62
N VAL A 118 4.03 11.43 27.99
CA VAL A 118 4.84 11.62 29.21
C VAL A 118 5.66 12.91 29.11
N ALA A 119 6.25 13.20 27.96
CA ALA A 119 7.02 14.41 27.71
C ALA A 119 6.14 15.66 27.81
N GLU A 120 4.92 15.63 27.25
CA GLU A 120 3.96 16.73 27.36
C GLU A 120 3.52 16.97 28.81
N ASN A 121 3.25 15.90 29.57
CA ASN A 121 2.87 16.03 30.98
C ASN A 121 3.99 16.64 31.85
N LYS A 122 5.26 16.34 31.54
CA LYS A 122 6.41 16.82 32.32
C LYS A 122 6.94 18.17 31.88
N TYR A 123 6.90 18.44 30.58
CA TYR A 123 7.60 19.57 29.95
C TYR A 123 6.69 20.40 29.05
N GLY A 124 5.36 20.32 29.22
CA GLY A 124 4.39 21.02 28.38
C GLY A 124 4.53 22.54 28.36
N SER A 125 5.17 23.14 29.38
CA SER A 125 5.50 24.58 29.41
C SER A 125 6.71 24.96 28.56
N ASP A 126 7.55 24.00 28.13
CA ASP A 126 8.66 24.25 27.22
C ASP A 126 8.18 24.17 25.76
N GLU A 127 7.73 25.32 25.25
CA GLU A 127 7.23 25.44 23.87
C GLU A 127 8.25 25.00 22.82
N LYS A 128 9.56 25.23 23.06
CA LYS A 128 10.61 24.88 22.10
C LYS A 128 10.78 23.36 22.02
N LEU A 129 10.82 22.68 23.17
CA LEU A 129 10.87 21.23 23.23
C LEU A 129 9.61 20.62 22.61
N MET A 130 8.43 21.14 22.96
CA MET A 130 7.15 20.66 22.44
C MET A 130 7.05 20.79 20.93
N LYS A 131 7.44 21.94 20.39
CA LYS A 131 7.51 22.15 18.95
C LYS A 131 8.48 21.18 18.26
N LYS A 132 9.61 20.88 18.89
CA LYS A 132 10.60 19.94 18.33
C LYS A 132 10.07 18.50 18.31
N ILE A 133 9.61 17.97 19.44
CA ILE A 133 9.22 16.55 19.52
C ILE A 133 7.90 16.25 18.80
N LYS A 134 6.97 17.22 18.73
CA LYS A 134 5.74 17.10 17.93
C LYS A 134 5.94 17.40 16.44
N GLY A 135 7.17 17.76 16.05
CA GLY A 135 7.57 18.00 14.67
C GLY A 135 7.70 16.73 13.84
N SER A 136 7.92 16.90 12.53
CA SER A 136 8.10 15.79 11.60
C SER A 136 9.43 15.05 11.85
N GLY A 137 9.52 13.79 11.43
CA GLY A 137 10.79 13.04 11.49
C GLY A 137 11.93 13.69 10.69
N PHE A 138 11.62 14.41 9.60
CA PHE A 138 12.60 15.16 8.82
C PHE A 138 13.28 16.26 9.65
N ASP A 139 12.51 16.92 10.52
CA ASP A 139 13.00 17.93 11.44
C ASP A 139 13.51 17.33 12.77
N GLY A 140 13.65 16.01 12.86
CA GLY A 140 14.08 15.30 14.08
C GLY A 140 13.03 15.23 15.18
N GLY A 141 11.75 15.37 14.84
CA GLY A 141 10.62 15.11 15.73
C GLY A 141 10.13 13.67 15.69
N LEU A 142 9.15 13.35 16.53
CA LEU A 142 8.63 12.00 16.73
C LEU A 142 7.23 11.79 16.15
N LYS A 143 6.70 12.77 15.41
CA LYS A 143 5.36 12.67 14.82
C LYS A 143 5.31 11.55 13.77
N TRP A 144 4.34 10.65 13.93
CA TRP A 144 3.98 9.67 12.91
C TRP A 144 3.65 10.34 11.58
N ASN A 145 4.22 9.80 10.49
CA ASN A 145 3.82 10.19 9.15
C ASN A 145 2.43 9.62 8.86
N SER A 146 1.54 10.49 8.38
CA SER A 146 0.24 10.07 7.86
C SER A 146 0.38 9.76 6.38
N GLN A 147 0.13 8.51 6.03
CA GLN A 147 0.18 8.00 4.67
C GLN A 147 -1.15 7.31 4.33
N ARG A 148 -1.33 7.04 3.05
CA ARG A 148 -2.53 6.45 2.47
C ARG A 148 -2.09 5.34 1.54
N ALA A 149 -2.42 4.11 1.90
CA ALA A 149 -2.06 2.92 1.14
C ALA A 149 -3.28 2.49 0.30
N MET A 150 -3.07 2.17 -0.96
CA MET A 150 -4.12 1.71 -1.88
C MET A 150 -3.57 0.69 -2.85
N TYR A 151 -4.43 -0.20 -3.33
CA TYR A 151 -4.08 -1.13 -4.39
C TYR A 151 -4.30 -0.48 -5.75
N ILE A 152 -3.37 -0.72 -6.68
CA ILE A 152 -3.43 -0.21 -8.04
C ILE A 152 -3.05 -1.30 -9.04
N LEU A 153 -3.48 -1.14 -10.29
CA LEU A 153 -2.83 -1.75 -11.45
C LEU A 153 -1.98 -0.68 -12.13
N ASP A 154 -0.76 -1.05 -12.49
CA ASP A 154 0.04 -0.24 -13.41
C ASP A 154 -0.50 -0.47 -14.81
N LEU A 155 -0.99 0.58 -15.48
CA LEU A 155 -1.58 0.43 -16.80
C LEU A 155 -0.54 0.26 -17.90
N ASP A 156 0.72 0.63 -17.64
CA ASP A 156 1.83 0.40 -18.55
C ASP A 156 2.40 -1.03 -18.42
N ASN A 157 2.20 -1.68 -17.27
CA ASN A 157 2.73 -3.02 -16.95
C ASN A 157 1.68 -3.89 -16.23
N ARG A 158 0.48 -4.02 -16.84
CA ARG A 158 -0.69 -4.65 -16.20
C ARG A 158 -0.46 -6.13 -15.87
N GLU A 159 0.40 -6.81 -16.62
CA GLU A 159 0.82 -8.19 -16.42
C GLU A 159 1.57 -8.42 -15.10
N GLU A 160 2.12 -7.37 -14.47
CA GLU A 160 2.75 -7.47 -13.16
C GLU A 160 1.74 -7.64 -12.01
N GLY A 161 0.45 -7.48 -12.29
CA GLY A 161 -0.63 -7.66 -11.34
C GLY A 161 -0.79 -6.47 -10.39
N ILE A 162 -1.30 -6.77 -9.20
CA ILE A 162 -1.68 -5.75 -8.22
C ILE A 162 -0.45 -5.21 -7.48
N HIS A 163 -0.33 -3.89 -7.47
CA HIS A 163 0.68 -3.16 -6.73
C HIS A 163 0.10 -2.39 -5.55
N LEU A 164 0.93 -2.17 -4.53
CA LEU A 164 0.64 -1.29 -3.40
C LEU A 164 1.22 0.11 -3.66
N LEU A 165 0.36 1.10 -3.80
CA LEU A 165 0.72 2.51 -3.85
C LEU A 165 0.59 3.13 -2.46
N ILE A 166 1.65 3.77 -1.97
CA ILE A 166 1.64 4.52 -0.72
C ILE A 166 1.87 6.00 -1.03
N LEU A 167 0.88 6.82 -0.72
CA LEU A 167 0.95 8.27 -0.85
C LEU A 167 1.18 8.92 0.51
N SER A 168 1.95 9.99 0.55
CA SER A 168 1.92 10.93 1.67
C SER A 168 0.52 11.55 1.79
N TYR A 169 0.20 12.07 2.97
CA TYR A 169 -1.09 12.77 3.14
C TYR A 169 -1.29 13.93 2.15
N SER A 170 -0.24 14.69 1.82
CA SER A 170 -0.36 15.80 0.86
C SER A 170 -0.62 15.33 -0.56
N GLN A 171 0.06 14.26 -1.00
CA GLN A 171 -0.17 13.62 -2.29
C GLN A 171 -1.60 13.06 -2.38
N TYR A 172 -2.03 12.33 -1.36
CA TYR A 172 -3.40 11.83 -1.27
C TYR A 172 -4.42 12.97 -1.30
N LYS A 173 -4.16 14.07 -0.60
CA LYS A 173 -5.08 15.20 -0.55
C LYS A 173 -5.28 15.84 -1.93
N ASP A 174 -4.22 15.99 -2.72
CA ASP A 174 -4.32 16.46 -4.12
C ASP A 174 -5.17 15.52 -4.98
N LEU A 175 -4.92 14.21 -4.91
CA LEU A 175 -5.73 13.20 -5.59
C LEU A 175 -7.21 13.25 -5.17
N GLU A 176 -7.46 13.30 -3.86
CA GLU A 176 -8.81 13.28 -3.29
C GLU A 176 -9.60 14.54 -3.67
N ASP A 177 -8.96 15.71 -3.66
CA ASP A 177 -9.59 16.97 -4.07
C ASP A 177 -9.99 16.95 -5.54
N ARG A 178 -9.12 16.42 -6.42
CA ARG A 178 -9.41 16.25 -7.85
C ARG A 178 -10.54 15.27 -8.09
N LYS A 179 -10.51 14.14 -7.39
CA LYS A 179 -11.58 13.13 -7.43
C LYS A 179 -12.92 13.75 -7.05
N LEU A 180 -13.00 14.46 -5.92
CA LEU A 180 -14.23 15.09 -5.45
C LEU A 180 -14.74 16.16 -6.43
N ALA A 181 -13.83 16.97 -6.99
CA ALA A 181 -14.19 17.99 -7.97
C ALA A 181 -14.80 17.39 -9.24
N ILE A 182 -14.24 16.29 -9.75
CA ILE A 182 -14.76 15.59 -10.93
C ILE A 182 -16.05 14.85 -10.58
N TRP A 183 -16.09 14.14 -9.46
CA TRP A 183 -17.26 13.35 -9.07
C TRP A 183 -18.50 14.22 -8.90
N LYS A 184 -18.35 15.41 -8.31
CA LYS A 184 -19.44 16.38 -8.21
C LYS A 184 -20.05 16.71 -9.58
N LYS A 185 -19.21 16.98 -10.59
CA LYS A 185 -19.67 17.28 -11.96
C LYS A 185 -20.33 16.07 -12.64
N LEU A 186 -19.84 14.86 -12.36
CA LEU A 186 -20.44 13.64 -12.90
C LEU A 186 -21.80 13.34 -12.27
N LEU A 187 -21.96 13.61 -10.97
CA LEU A 187 -23.22 13.43 -10.25
C LEU A 187 -24.32 14.38 -10.74
N GLU A 188 -23.96 15.58 -11.20
CA GLU A 188 -24.91 16.52 -11.83
C GLU A 188 -25.52 15.94 -13.13
N LYS A 189 -24.76 15.11 -13.87
CA LYS A 189 -25.21 14.46 -15.10
C LYS A 189 -25.91 13.12 -14.84
N ASN A 190 -25.37 12.34 -13.89
CA ASN A 190 -25.89 11.05 -13.49
C ASN A 190 -25.85 10.94 -11.95
N PRO A 191 -26.98 11.11 -11.25
CA PRO A 191 -27.04 11.03 -9.78
C PRO A 191 -26.61 9.67 -9.20
N LYS A 192 -26.54 8.62 -10.03
CA LYS A 192 -26.09 7.27 -9.63
C LYS A 192 -24.63 7.00 -9.98
N CYS A 193 -23.88 8.01 -10.45
CA CYS A 193 -22.48 7.86 -10.81
C CYS A 193 -21.65 7.36 -9.61
N LEU A 194 -20.93 6.26 -9.83
CA LEU A 194 -20.04 5.66 -8.84
C LEU A 194 -18.73 6.44 -8.72
N CYS A 195 -17.87 6.04 -7.78
CA CYS A 195 -16.61 6.72 -7.54
C CYS A 195 -15.73 6.73 -8.81
N PRO A 196 -15.29 7.90 -9.32
CA PRO A 196 -14.71 8.03 -10.65
C PRO A 196 -13.28 7.49 -10.78
N ILE A 197 -12.66 7.02 -9.71
CA ILE A 197 -11.29 6.48 -9.75
C ILE A 197 -11.17 5.06 -9.21
N SER A 198 -12.24 4.52 -8.59
CA SER A 198 -12.19 3.21 -7.93
C SER A 198 -13.46 2.37 -8.08
N SER A 199 -14.47 2.83 -8.82
CA SER A 199 -15.57 1.94 -9.23
C SER A 199 -15.04 0.77 -10.07
N LEU A 200 -15.83 -0.30 -10.18
CA LEU A 200 -15.41 -1.49 -10.93
C LEU A 200 -15.41 -1.23 -12.45
N GLU A 201 -16.46 -0.58 -12.95
CA GLU A 201 -16.70 -0.41 -14.39
C GLU A 201 -16.37 1.00 -14.92
N ASP A 202 -16.66 2.04 -14.12
CA ASP A 202 -16.72 3.43 -14.61
C ASP A 202 -15.54 4.30 -14.15
N ALA A 203 -14.45 3.70 -13.68
CA ALA A 203 -13.36 4.46 -13.08
C ALA A 203 -12.31 4.84 -14.12
N PHE A 204 -11.95 6.11 -14.12
CA PHE A 204 -10.95 6.68 -14.99
C PHE A 204 -9.54 6.34 -14.52
N PRO A 205 -8.57 6.19 -15.44
CA PRO A 205 -7.16 6.16 -15.12
C PRO A 205 -6.73 7.38 -14.32
N VAL A 206 -5.79 7.18 -13.39
CA VAL A 206 -5.13 8.24 -12.64
C VAL A 206 -3.71 8.37 -13.14
N GLU A 207 -3.35 9.56 -13.59
CA GLU A 207 -2.00 9.90 -14.01
C GLU A 207 -1.26 10.54 -12.84
N ILE A 208 -0.09 10.01 -12.53
CA ILE A 208 0.80 10.53 -11.50
C ILE A 208 2.06 11.03 -12.18
N THR A 209 2.24 12.35 -12.24
CA THR A 209 3.47 12.92 -12.81
C THR A 209 4.47 13.19 -11.71
N ARG A 210 5.61 12.50 -11.75
CA ARG A 210 6.80 12.78 -10.93
C ARG A 210 7.71 13.73 -11.69
N LYS A 211 7.99 14.90 -11.11
CA LYS A 211 8.96 15.87 -11.63
C LYS A 211 10.10 16.05 -10.66
N GLU A 212 11.28 16.37 -11.19
CA GLU A 212 12.43 16.76 -10.40
C GLU A 212 12.88 18.16 -10.84
N GLU A 213 12.68 19.14 -9.96
CA GLU A 213 13.05 20.53 -10.20
C GLU A 213 13.90 21.03 -9.03
N ASN A 214 15.07 21.61 -9.30
CA ASN A 214 15.96 22.16 -8.26
C ASN A 214 16.28 21.17 -7.12
N LYS A 215 16.54 19.89 -7.45
CA LYS A 215 16.77 18.78 -6.49
C LYS A 215 15.58 18.49 -5.56
N LYS A 216 14.38 18.98 -5.89
CA LYS A 216 13.13 18.64 -5.20
C LYS A 216 12.29 17.78 -6.12
N THR A 217 11.87 16.64 -5.60
CA THR A 217 10.88 15.79 -6.27
C THR A 217 9.48 16.28 -5.92
N THR A 218 8.67 16.54 -6.93
CA THR A 218 7.25 16.91 -6.79
C THR A 218 6.38 15.89 -7.52
N TYR A 219 5.14 15.78 -7.07
CA TYR A 219 4.15 14.86 -7.63
C TYR A 219 2.88 15.64 -7.89
N THR A 220 2.29 15.44 -9.06
CA THR A 220 0.99 16.02 -9.42
C THR A 220 0.08 14.92 -9.94
N PHE A 221 -1.20 15.00 -9.59
CA PHE A 221 -2.19 14.01 -9.98
C PHE A 221 -3.10 14.56 -11.08
N ASN A 222 -3.46 13.73 -12.04
CA ASN A 222 -4.54 13.99 -12.98
C ASN A 222 -5.47 12.77 -13.05
N ILE A 223 -6.73 12.99 -13.41
CA ILE A 223 -7.70 11.92 -13.64
C ILE A 223 -8.08 12.03 -15.11
N ASP A 224 -7.71 11.02 -15.89
CA ASP A 224 -7.88 11.04 -17.33
C ASP A 224 -9.33 10.73 -17.71
N THR A 225 -10.15 11.79 -17.74
CA THR A 225 -11.54 11.69 -18.18
C THR A 225 -11.69 11.70 -19.71
N ILE A 226 -10.59 11.86 -20.46
CA ILE A 226 -10.62 11.98 -21.93
C ILE A 226 -10.49 10.60 -22.57
N SER A 227 -9.57 9.77 -22.09
CA SER A 227 -9.36 8.41 -22.63
C SER A 227 -10.49 7.44 -22.34
N GLY A 228 -11.35 7.75 -21.36
CA GLY A 228 -12.50 6.94 -20.99
C GLY A 228 -12.28 6.13 -19.72
N ALA A 229 -13.29 5.35 -19.35
CA ALA A 229 -13.24 4.49 -18.17
C ALA A 229 -12.39 3.23 -18.43
N GLU A 230 -11.73 2.76 -17.38
CA GLU A 230 -10.90 1.57 -17.38
C GLU A 230 -11.54 0.50 -16.47
N PRO A 231 -12.38 -0.39 -17.01
CA PRO A 231 -13.04 -1.42 -16.21
C PRO A 231 -12.06 -2.48 -15.71
N LEU A 232 -12.41 -3.16 -14.62
CA LEU A 232 -11.62 -4.26 -14.05
C LEU A 232 -11.90 -5.62 -14.70
N SER A 233 -12.91 -5.71 -15.58
CA SER A 233 -13.33 -6.94 -16.26
C SER A 233 -12.44 -7.36 -17.44
#